data_AF-A0A249KFB0-F1
#
_entry.id   AF-A0A249KFB0-F1
#
_cell.length_a   1.000
_cell.length_b   1.000
_cell.length_c   1.000
_cell.angle_alpha   90.00
_cell.angle_beta   90.00
_cell.angle_gamma   90.00
#
_symmetry.space_group_name_H-M   'P 1'
#
loop_
_entity.id
_entity.type
_entity.pdbx_description
1 polymer ?
#
loop_
_entity_poly.entity_id
_entity_poly.type
_entity_poly.pdbx_seq_one_letter_code
_entity_poly.pdbx_strand_id
1 'polypeptide(L)'
;MFRKVSVSLVAAVLMASGISAAPASAATKISNGVACKKVNATTTVSGYKYKCAKNPLVKNSKLTWLSAECLTAVGQYQAAVKAQADLANVSDQTAALDAEFASASAALASTTAALDKARAQVTQFQATMNASTNSADKQKLATAISKLANAVLVLSGSKTKLSAQVKDLEAKKALLLSAPGQLKTNAADAKASANLLCAKGF
;
A
#
# COMPACT_ATOMS: atom_id res chain seq x y z
N MET A 1 -9.04 -13.11 0.52
CA MET A 1 -8.63 -13.35 -0.89
C MET A 1 -8.37 -12.01 -1.54
N PHE A 2 -7.10 -11.69 -1.81
CA PHE A 2 -6.67 -10.42 -2.39
C PHE A 2 -6.87 -10.44 -3.91
N ARG A 3 -7.74 -9.57 -4.42
CA ARG A 3 -7.99 -9.40 -5.86
C ARG A 3 -6.74 -8.81 -6.50
N LYS A 4 -6.06 -9.62 -7.30
CA LYS A 4 -4.97 -9.24 -8.20
C LYS A 4 -5.53 -8.25 -9.24
N VAL A 5 -5.02 -7.02 -9.24
CA VAL A 5 -5.25 -6.07 -10.33
C VAL A 5 -4.04 -6.14 -11.25
N SER A 6 -4.21 -6.83 -12.36
CA SER A 6 -3.25 -6.93 -13.45
C SER A 6 -3.17 -5.59 -14.18
N VAL A 7 -2.01 -4.95 -14.17
CA VAL A 7 -1.71 -3.76 -15.00
C VAL A 7 -1.22 -4.27 -16.35
N SER A 8 -2.11 -4.28 -17.34
CA SER A 8 -1.75 -4.55 -18.73
C SER A 8 -1.12 -3.31 -19.36
N LEU A 9 0.18 -3.39 -19.63
CA LEU A 9 0.91 -2.47 -20.50
C LEU A 9 0.44 -2.67 -21.95
N VAL A 10 -0.34 -1.72 -22.48
CA VAL A 10 -0.68 -1.69 -23.90
C VAL A 10 0.43 -0.95 -24.66
N ALA A 11 0.96 -1.67 -25.66
CA ALA A 11 2.06 -1.29 -26.51
C ALA A 11 1.74 -0.13 -27.48
N ALA A 12 2.83 0.47 -27.95
CA ALA A 12 2.93 1.61 -28.84
C ALA A 12 2.10 1.48 -30.13
N VAL A 13 1.45 2.58 -30.51
CA VAL A 13 0.98 2.81 -31.88
C VAL A 13 1.81 3.95 -32.47
N LEU A 14 2.74 3.56 -33.34
CA LEU A 14 3.39 4.43 -34.32
C LEU A 14 2.36 4.73 -35.42
N MET A 15 2.12 6.02 -35.69
CA MET A 15 1.50 6.43 -36.96
C MET A 15 2.37 7.50 -37.61
N ALA A 16 2.67 7.21 -38.87
CA ALA A 16 3.61 7.89 -39.74
C ALA A 16 3.10 9.25 -40.25
N SER A 17 4.08 10.02 -40.69
CA SER A 17 4.10 11.29 -41.41
C SER A 17 2.89 11.66 -42.29
N GLY A 18 2.42 12.90 -42.09
CA GLY A 18 1.77 13.70 -43.13
C GLY A 18 2.25 15.16 -42.97
N ILE A 19 3.19 15.59 -43.82
CA ILE A 19 3.62 16.99 -43.88
C ILE A 19 2.60 17.72 -44.74
N SER A 20 1.82 18.61 -44.13
CA SER A 20 1.11 19.67 -44.86
C SER A 20 1.76 20.99 -44.46
N ALA A 21 2.45 21.60 -45.42
CA ALA A 21 2.99 22.95 -45.28
C ALA A 21 1.83 23.95 -45.16
N ALA A 22 1.82 24.71 -44.08
CA ALA A 22 0.91 25.85 -43.86
C ALA A 22 1.75 27.14 -43.82
N PRO A 23 1.20 28.29 -44.28
CA PRO A 23 1.97 29.49 -44.57
C PRO A 23 2.54 30.15 -43.32
N ALA A 24 3.68 30.83 -43.51
CA ALA A 24 4.39 31.61 -42.50
C ALA A 24 3.55 32.81 -42.02
N SER A 25 2.73 32.59 -41.00
CA SER A 25 2.27 33.66 -40.10
C SER A 25 3.33 33.80 -39.01
N ALA A 26 3.69 35.03 -38.64
CA ALA A 26 4.64 35.34 -37.55
C ALA A 26 4.45 34.34 -36.40
N ALA A 27 5.38 33.38 -36.29
CA ALA A 27 5.20 32.23 -35.42
C ALA A 27 5.30 32.74 -33.98
N THR A 28 4.14 33.01 -33.35
CA THR A 28 4.03 33.04 -31.89
C THR A 28 4.76 31.79 -31.40
N LYS A 29 5.89 31.97 -30.70
CA LYS A 29 6.72 30.86 -30.22
C LYS A 29 5.79 29.83 -29.58
N ILE A 30 5.71 28.64 -30.16
CA ILE A 30 4.84 27.60 -29.64
C ILE A 30 5.56 27.02 -28.43
N SER A 31 4.98 27.29 -27.27
CA SER A 31 5.50 26.86 -25.98
C SER A 31 4.32 26.60 -25.04
N ASN A 32 4.58 25.95 -23.91
CA ASN A 32 3.55 25.70 -22.92
C ASN A 32 2.84 26.99 -22.49
N GLY A 33 1.50 26.97 -22.50
CA GLY A 33 0.66 28.09 -22.09
C GLY A 33 0.37 29.12 -23.19
N VAL A 34 0.99 29.03 -24.37
CA VAL A 34 0.69 29.95 -25.48
C VAL A 34 -0.65 29.61 -26.11
N ALA A 35 -1.48 30.62 -26.36
CA ALA A 35 -2.83 30.43 -26.90
C ALA A 35 -2.82 29.71 -28.26
N CYS A 36 -3.79 28.83 -28.47
CA CYS A 36 -3.99 28.11 -29.72
C CYS A 36 -5.48 28.09 -30.09
N LYS A 37 -5.77 28.02 -31.40
CA LYS A 37 -7.14 28.20 -31.92
C LYS A 37 -7.90 26.89 -32.11
N LYS A 38 -7.21 25.82 -32.50
CA LYS A 38 -7.85 24.56 -32.93
C LYS A 38 -7.53 23.45 -31.94
N VAL A 39 -8.54 23.03 -31.17
CA VAL A 39 -8.41 21.91 -30.22
C VAL A 39 -7.86 20.68 -30.92
N ASN A 40 -6.99 19.93 -30.22
CA ASN A 40 -6.29 18.76 -30.72
C ASN A 40 -5.34 19.01 -31.91
N ALA A 41 -5.11 20.25 -32.33
CA ALA A 41 -4.01 20.54 -33.24
C ALA A 41 -2.69 20.11 -32.60
N THR A 42 -1.81 19.50 -33.38
CA THR A 42 -0.48 19.07 -32.95
C THR A 42 0.59 19.76 -33.78
N THR A 43 1.75 19.94 -33.17
CA THR A 43 2.94 20.47 -33.86
C THR A 43 4.20 20.00 -33.14
N THR A 44 5.34 20.10 -33.82
CA THR A 44 6.65 19.81 -33.25
C THR A 44 7.52 21.05 -33.37
N VAL A 45 8.06 21.51 -32.25
CA VAL A 45 9.00 22.65 -32.21
C VAL A 45 10.23 22.24 -31.43
N SER A 46 11.40 22.41 -32.04
CA SER A 46 12.69 22.06 -31.43
C SER A 46 12.77 20.63 -30.89
N GLY A 47 12.13 19.67 -31.58
CA GLY A 47 12.07 18.26 -31.16
C GLY A 47 10.97 17.92 -30.14
N TYR A 48 10.31 18.92 -29.54
CA TYR A 48 9.23 18.72 -28.58
C TYR A 48 7.87 18.71 -29.28
N LYS A 49 7.04 17.73 -28.94
CA LYS A 49 5.66 17.62 -29.45
C LYS A 49 4.72 18.43 -28.58
N TYR A 50 3.87 19.23 -29.21
CA TYR A 50 2.85 20.04 -28.57
C TYR A 50 1.46 19.68 -29.09
N LYS A 51 0.46 19.81 -28.22
CA LYS A 51 -0.96 19.65 -28.54
C LYS A 51 -1.74 20.84 -27.99
N CYS A 52 -2.63 21.39 -28.81
CA CYS A 52 -3.55 22.44 -28.42
C CYS A 52 -4.70 21.84 -27.60
N ALA A 53 -4.76 22.15 -26.31
CA ALA A 53 -5.79 21.65 -25.41
C ALA A 53 -6.03 22.63 -24.25
N LYS A 54 -7.06 22.37 -23.46
CA LYS A 54 -7.23 23.05 -22.17
C LYS A 54 -6.26 22.44 -21.16
N ASN A 55 -5.59 23.27 -20.36
CA ASN A 55 -4.74 22.82 -19.26
C ASN A 55 -5.62 22.26 -18.13
N PRO A 56 -5.59 20.95 -17.85
CA PRO A 56 -6.44 20.34 -16.83
C PRO A 56 -6.09 20.78 -15.39
N LEU A 57 -4.92 21.39 -15.19
CA LEU A 57 -4.50 21.94 -13.89
C LEU A 57 -5.17 23.29 -13.56
N VAL A 58 -5.72 23.99 -14.56
CA VAL A 58 -6.30 25.33 -14.41
C VAL A 58 -7.80 25.27 -14.66
N LYS A 59 -8.60 25.57 -13.63
CA LYS A 59 -10.06 25.63 -13.76
C LYS A 59 -10.45 26.70 -14.78
N ASN A 60 -11.33 26.36 -15.73
CA ASN A 60 -11.76 27.23 -16.83
C ASN A 60 -10.64 27.72 -17.75
N SER A 61 -9.59 26.91 -17.98
CA SER A 61 -8.50 27.31 -18.86
C SER A 61 -8.98 27.59 -20.30
N LYS A 62 -8.32 28.55 -20.95
CA LYS A 62 -8.39 28.75 -22.41
C LYS A 62 -7.60 27.64 -23.12
N LEU A 63 -7.76 27.54 -24.44
CA LEU A 63 -6.98 26.64 -25.28
C LEU A 63 -5.54 27.16 -25.40
N THR A 64 -4.58 26.33 -25.01
CA THR A 64 -3.15 26.63 -25.11
C THR A 64 -2.37 25.44 -25.65
N TRP A 65 -1.19 25.69 -26.19
CA TRP A 65 -0.23 24.65 -26.50
C TRP A 65 0.30 24.02 -25.21
N LEU A 66 0.29 22.69 -25.16
CA LEU A 66 0.80 21.88 -24.05
C LEU A 66 1.73 20.82 -24.63
N SER A 67 2.92 20.69 -24.05
CA SER A 67 3.90 19.69 -24.45
C SER A 67 3.40 18.29 -24.09
N ALA A 68 3.87 17.28 -24.81
CA ALA A 68 3.59 15.89 -24.49
C ALA A 68 4.02 15.52 -23.06
N GLU A 69 5.12 16.11 -22.57
CA GLU A 69 5.59 15.93 -21.20
C GLU A 69 4.63 16.56 -20.17
N CYS A 70 4.14 17.77 -20.42
CA CYS A 70 3.10 18.40 -19.60
C CYS A 70 1.85 17.52 -19.54
N LEU A 71 1.35 17.04 -20.69
CA LEU A 71 0.16 16.18 -20.73
C LEU A 71 0.36 14.85 -19.99
N THR A 72 1.55 14.27 -20.09
CA THR A 72 1.92 13.05 -19.38
C THR A 72 1.92 13.29 -17.87
N ALA A 73 2.57 14.37 -17.40
CA ALA A 73 2.64 14.72 -15.99
C ALA A 73 1.24 15.02 -15.39
N VAL A 74 0.36 15.67 -16.15
CA VAL A 74 -1.03 15.88 -15.76
C VAL A 74 -1.83 14.57 -15.65
N GLY A 75 -1.55 13.60 -16.52
CA GLY A 75 -2.11 12.25 -16.42
C GLY A 75 -1.67 11.53 -15.15
N GLN A 76 -0.38 11.61 -14.81
CA GLN A 76 0.17 11.04 -13.57
C GLN A 76 -0.44 11.67 -12.32
N TYR A 77 -0.59 13.00 -12.30
CA TYR A 77 -1.27 13.70 -11.20
C TYR A 77 -2.73 13.24 -11.03
N GLN A 78 -3.50 13.15 -12.11
CA GLN A 78 -4.89 12.68 -12.04
C GLN A 78 -5.00 11.22 -11.57
N ALA A 79 -4.08 10.35 -11.99
CA ALA A 79 -4.01 8.98 -11.51
C ALA A 79 -3.70 8.92 -9.99
N ALA A 80 -2.79 9.78 -9.51
CA ALA A 80 -2.47 9.88 -8.08
C ALA A 80 -3.66 10.40 -7.24
N VAL A 81 -4.39 11.41 -7.74
CA VAL A 81 -5.62 11.92 -7.09
C VAL A 81 -6.71 10.85 -7.05
N LYS A 82 -6.87 10.08 -8.14
CA LYS A 82 -7.83 8.96 -8.17
C LYS A 82 -7.45 7.87 -7.17
N ALA A 83 -6.17 7.47 -7.13
CA ALA A 83 -5.67 6.51 -6.15
C ALA A 83 -5.88 6.98 -4.71
N GLN A 84 -5.78 8.30 -4.45
CA GLN A 84 -6.10 8.89 -3.16
C GLN A 84 -7.61 8.83 -2.84
N ALA A 85 -8.48 9.09 -3.83
CA ALA A 85 -9.93 9.01 -3.64
C ALA A 85 -10.41 7.57 -3.39
N ASP A 86 -9.74 6.57 -3.98
CA ASP A 86 -10.02 5.15 -3.78
C ASP A 86 -9.63 4.63 -2.38
N LEU A 87 -8.96 5.44 -1.54
CA LEU A 87 -8.63 5.13 -0.13
C LEU A 87 -9.84 5.20 0.82
N ALA A 88 -11.06 5.43 0.33
CA ALA A 88 -12.27 5.52 1.15
C ALA A 88 -12.48 4.32 2.10
N ASN A 89 -11.83 3.18 1.85
CA ASN A 89 -11.92 1.97 2.67
C ASN A 89 -10.80 1.80 3.72
N VAL A 90 -9.81 2.70 3.81
CA VAL A 90 -8.67 2.54 4.74
C VAL A 90 -9.13 2.56 6.20
N SER A 91 -10.14 3.38 6.53
CA SER A 91 -10.74 3.43 7.87
C SER A 91 -11.37 2.09 8.23
N ASP A 92 -12.19 1.53 7.35
CA ASP A 92 -12.87 0.24 7.57
C ASP A 92 -11.87 -0.93 7.63
N GLN A 93 -10.86 -0.91 6.76
CA GLN A 93 -9.77 -1.89 6.79
C GLN A 93 -8.93 -1.80 8.06
N THR A 94 -8.72 -0.58 8.57
CA THR A 94 -7.99 -0.35 9.83
C THR A 94 -8.82 -0.85 11.01
N ALA A 95 -10.13 -0.55 11.04
CA ALA A 95 -11.04 -1.04 12.07
C ALA A 95 -11.13 -2.58 12.10
N ALA A 96 -11.20 -3.22 10.92
CA ALA A 96 -11.17 -4.68 10.81
C ALA A 96 -9.84 -5.26 11.31
N LEU A 97 -8.71 -4.65 10.93
CA LEU A 97 -7.40 -5.10 11.36
C LEU A 97 -7.17 -4.89 12.86
N ASP A 98 -7.74 -3.84 13.45
CA ASP A 98 -7.73 -3.59 14.88
C ASP A 98 -8.51 -4.64 15.66
N ALA A 99 -9.66 -5.07 15.14
CA ALA A 99 -10.42 -6.17 15.73
C ALA A 99 -9.63 -7.50 15.67
N GLU A 100 -8.99 -7.80 14.54
CA GLU A 100 -8.13 -8.99 14.40
C GLU A 100 -6.92 -8.93 15.34
N PHE A 101 -6.27 -7.77 15.46
CA PHE A 101 -5.14 -7.56 16.36
C PHE A 101 -5.53 -7.74 17.83
N ALA A 102 -6.67 -7.17 18.25
CA ALA A 102 -7.18 -7.31 19.61
C ALA A 102 -7.48 -8.78 19.95
N SER A 103 -8.12 -9.50 19.03
CA SER A 103 -8.42 -10.93 19.18
C SER A 103 -7.15 -11.78 19.28
N ALA A 104 -6.17 -11.57 18.38
CA ALA A 104 -4.89 -12.28 18.40
C ALA A 104 -4.08 -12.00 19.68
N SER A 105 -4.10 -10.74 20.15
CA SER A 105 -3.43 -10.34 21.40
C SER A 105 -4.07 -10.98 22.63
N ALA A 106 -5.40 -11.03 22.69
CA ALA A 106 -6.13 -11.72 23.76
C ALA A 106 -5.84 -13.23 23.76
N ALA A 107 -5.80 -13.86 22.58
CA ALA A 107 -5.46 -15.28 22.45
C ALA A 107 -4.01 -15.56 22.88
N LEU A 108 -3.06 -14.68 22.55
CA LEU A 108 -1.67 -14.78 22.98
C LEU A 108 -1.54 -14.68 24.51
N ALA A 109 -2.25 -13.73 25.13
CA ALA A 109 -2.27 -13.56 26.58
C ALA A 109 -2.85 -14.80 27.29
N SER A 110 -3.99 -15.31 26.81
CA SER A 110 -4.63 -16.52 27.33
C SER A 110 -3.72 -17.76 27.19
N THR A 111 -3.11 -17.94 26.03
CA THR A 111 -2.18 -19.06 25.78
C THR A 111 -0.93 -18.96 26.66
N THR A 112 -0.43 -17.75 26.90
CA THR A 112 0.71 -17.52 27.80
C THR A 112 0.36 -17.89 29.23
N ALA A 113 -0.79 -17.43 29.74
CA ALA A 113 -1.26 -17.78 31.08
C ALA A 113 -1.48 -19.30 31.25
N ALA A 114 -2.04 -19.97 30.24
CA ALA A 114 -2.23 -21.42 30.24
C ALA A 114 -0.88 -22.17 30.26
N LEU A 115 0.10 -21.69 29.50
CA LEU A 115 1.45 -22.25 29.47
C LEU A 115 2.16 -22.10 30.82
N ASP A 116 2.08 -20.92 31.44
CA ASP A 116 2.70 -20.68 32.75
C ASP A 116 2.05 -21.54 33.84
N LYS A 117 0.72 -21.68 33.81
CA LYS A 117 -0.01 -22.59 34.70
C LYS A 117 0.40 -24.05 34.49
N ALA A 118 0.51 -24.51 33.25
CA ALA A 118 0.94 -25.88 32.95
C ALA A 118 2.36 -26.16 33.44
N ARG A 119 3.29 -25.21 33.27
CA ARG A 119 4.66 -25.31 33.80
C ARG A 119 4.69 -25.38 35.32
N ALA A 120 3.91 -24.53 36.00
CA ALA A 120 3.81 -24.56 37.46
C ALA A 120 3.26 -25.91 37.96
N GLN A 121 2.26 -26.47 37.28
CA GLN A 121 1.72 -27.79 37.61
C GLN A 121 2.73 -28.93 37.41
N VAL A 122 3.55 -28.88 36.35
CA VAL A 122 4.65 -29.84 36.17
C VAL A 122 5.60 -29.79 37.36
N THR A 123 6.06 -28.60 37.76
CA THR A 123 6.95 -28.45 38.92
C THR A 123 6.32 -28.97 40.20
N GLN A 124 5.04 -28.65 40.44
CA GLN A 124 4.31 -29.13 41.61
C GLN A 124 4.20 -30.66 41.64
N PHE A 125 3.82 -31.29 40.52
CA PHE A 125 3.69 -32.75 40.44
C PHE A 125 5.03 -33.45 40.56
N GLN A 126 6.10 -32.87 40.01
CA GLN A 126 7.45 -33.39 40.17
C GLN A 126 7.88 -33.38 41.66
N ALA A 127 7.62 -32.28 42.37
CA ALA A 127 7.90 -32.17 43.80
C ALA A 127 7.11 -33.21 44.62
N THR A 128 5.80 -33.34 44.38
CA THR A 128 4.96 -34.34 45.04
C THR A 128 5.42 -35.76 44.75
N MET A 129 5.84 -36.04 43.51
CA MET A 129 6.33 -37.36 43.11
C MET A 129 7.64 -37.70 43.84
N ASN A 130 8.55 -36.73 43.97
CA ASN A 130 9.81 -36.91 44.68
C ASN A 130 9.61 -37.11 46.20
N ALA A 131 8.62 -36.44 46.80
CA ALA A 131 8.28 -36.57 48.21
C ALA A 131 7.48 -37.85 48.55
N SER A 132 6.76 -38.42 47.58
CA SER A 132 5.95 -39.62 47.81
C SER A 132 6.83 -40.85 48.08
N THR A 133 6.40 -41.70 49.01
CA THR A 133 6.97 -43.04 49.23
C THR A 133 6.10 -44.15 48.64
N ASN A 134 4.89 -43.81 48.16
CA ASN A 134 3.95 -44.76 47.58
C ASN A 134 4.22 -44.97 46.08
N SER A 135 4.49 -46.21 45.67
CA SER A 135 4.84 -46.58 44.30
C SER A 135 3.68 -46.37 43.29
N ALA A 136 2.44 -46.58 43.71
CA ALA A 136 1.26 -46.38 42.87
C ALA A 136 1.01 -44.89 42.60
N ASP A 137 1.19 -44.03 43.61
CA ASP A 137 1.05 -42.58 43.47
C ASP A 137 2.16 -42.00 42.59
N LYS A 138 3.39 -42.52 42.71
CA LYS A 138 4.48 -42.16 41.79
C LYS A 138 4.13 -42.46 40.33
N GLN A 139 3.56 -43.63 40.02
CA GLN A 139 3.15 -43.97 38.65
C GLN A 139 2.03 -43.06 38.13
N LYS A 140 1.03 -42.74 38.96
CA LYS A 140 -0.04 -41.80 38.59
C LYS A 140 0.51 -40.40 38.30
N LEU A 141 1.40 -39.89 39.15
CA LEU A 141 2.05 -38.59 38.97
C LEU A 141 2.95 -38.56 37.73
N ALA A 142 3.75 -39.60 37.49
CA ALA A 142 4.57 -39.72 36.29
C ALA A 142 3.72 -39.66 35.01
N THR A 143 2.58 -40.36 34.99
CA THR A 143 1.63 -40.30 33.86
C THR A 143 1.05 -38.90 33.66
N ALA A 144 0.70 -38.21 34.75
CA ALA A 144 0.18 -36.85 34.70
C ALA A 144 1.24 -35.83 34.23
N ILE A 145 2.49 -35.97 34.69
CA ILE A 145 3.62 -35.16 34.26
C ILE A 145 3.86 -35.32 32.75
N SER A 146 3.87 -36.54 32.22
CA SER A 146 4.03 -36.79 30.78
C SER A 146 2.93 -36.12 29.94
N LYS A 147 1.68 -36.17 30.39
CA LYS A 147 0.56 -35.47 29.72
C LYS A 147 0.73 -33.95 29.75
N LEU A 148 1.13 -33.40 30.89
CA LEU A 148 1.39 -31.97 31.03
C LEU A 148 2.60 -31.51 30.20
N ALA A 149 3.66 -32.31 30.09
CA ALA A 149 4.81 -32.00 29.25
C ALA A 149 4.41 -31.85 27.78
N ASN A 150 3.56 -32.74 27.26
CA ASN A 150 2.99 -32.60 25.92
C ASN A 150 2.13 -31.33 25.78
N ALA A 151 1.31 -31.01 26.78
CA ALA A 151 0.52 -29.78 26.79
C ALA A 151 1.41 -28.53 26.77
N VAL A 152 2.50 -28.51 27.56
CA VAL A 152 3.49 -27.42 27.56
C VAL A 152 4.14 -27.26 26.19
N LEU A 153 4.50 -28.35 25.51
CA LEU A 153 5.07 -28.30 24.16
C LEU A 153 4.09 -27.67 23.16
N VAL A 154 2.84 -28.12 23.16
CA VAL A 154 1.78 -27.60 22.28
C VAL A 154 1.51 -26.13 22.56
N LEU A 155 1.36 -25.75 23.83
CA LEU A 155 1.13 -24.35 24.22
C LEU A 155 2.33 -23.45 23.87
N SER A 156 3.55 -23.97 23.96
CA SER A 156 4.77 -23.23 23.57
C SER A 156 4.78 -22.94 22.08
N GLY A 157 4.46 -23.94 21.24
CA GLY A 157 4.31 -23.75 19.79
C GLY A 157 3.21 -22.75 19.44
N SER A 158 2.04 -22.88 20.09
CA SER A 158 0.93 -21.95 19.92
C SER A 158 1.28 -20.51 20.30
N LYS A 159 2.00 -20.30 21.42
CA LYS A 159 2.50 -18.99 21.85
C LYS A 159 3.42 -18.37 20.79
N THR A 160 4.38 -19.13 20.26
CA THR A 160 5.29 -18.65 19.22
C THR A 160 4.54 -18.23 17.96
N LYS A 161 3.57 -19.04 17.52
CA LYS A 161 2.73 -18.74 16.35
C LYS A 161 1.90 -17.47 16.56
N LEU A 162 1.23 -17.34 17.71
CA LEU A 162 0.42 -16.18 18.05
C LEU A 162 1.28 -14.90 18.16
N SER A 163 2.49 -15.01 18.73
CA SER A 163 3.43 -13.88 18.81
C SER A 163 3.85 -13.40 17.42
N ALA A 164 4.11 -14.31 16.49
CA ALA A 164 4.40 -13.95 15.10
C ALA A 164 3.20 -13.31 14.41
N GLN A 165 1.98 -13.84 14.64
CA GLN A 165 0.75 -13.25 14.10
C GLN A 165 0.51 -11.82 14.61
N VAL A 166 0.71 -11.56 15.90
CA VAL A 166 0.57 -10.21 16.48
C VAL A 166 1.54 -9.23 15.82
N LYS A 167 2.81 -9.61 15.63
CA LYS A 167 3.81 -8.78 14.95
C LYS A 167 3.47 -8.50 13.48
N ASP A 168 2.97 -9.50 12.76
CA ASP A 168 2.54 -9.36 11.37
C ASP A 168 1.34 -8.40 11.25
N LEU A 169 0.36 -8.51 12.15
CA LEU A 169 -0.80 -7.61 12.21
C LEU A 169 -0.38 -6.16 12.55
N GLU A 170 0.57 -5.98 13.47
CA GLU A 170 1.14 -4.67 13.81
C GLU A 170 1.84 -4.03 12.60
N ALA A 171 2.66 -4.80 11.87
CA ALA A 171 3.32 -4.33 10.65
C ALA A 171 2.31 -3.96 9.56
N LYS A 172 1.27 -4.80 9.35
CA LYS A 172 0.18 -4.51 8.41
C LYS A 172 -0.57 -3.23 8.78
N LYS A 173 -0.80 -2.99 10.07
CA LYS A 173 -1.44 -1.77 10.56
C LYS A 173 -0.59 -0.54 10.28
N ALA A 174 0.71 -0.59 10.56
CA ALA A 174 1.63 0.49 10.27
C ALA A 174 1.71 0.82 8.76
N LEU A 175 1.70 -0.20 7.90
CA LEU A 175 1.65 -0.03 6.44
C LEU A 175 0.33 0.61 5.97
N LEU A 176 -0.79 0.14 6.50
CA LEU A 176 -2.10 0.66 6.15
C LEU A 176 -2.28 2.13 6.57
N LEU A 177 -1.75 2.52 7.74
CA LEU A 177 -1.80 3.90 8.23
C LEU A 177 -0.86 4.85 7.49
N SER A 178 0.26 4.37 6.96
CA SER A 178 1.23 5.19 6.20
C SER A 178 0.85 5.39 4.74
N ALA A 179 0.09 4.46 4.15
CA ALA A 179 -0.32 4.51 2.74
C ALA A 179 -1.05 5.81 2.33
N PRO A 180 -2.03 6.35 3.10
CA PRO A 180 -2.67 7.63 2.77
C PRO A 180 -1.70 8.82 2.75
N GLY A 181 -0.75 8.85 3.69
CA GLY A 181 0.29 9.88 3.75
C GLY A 181 1.20 9.82 2.52
N GLN A 182 1.68 8.63 2.16
CA GLN A 182 2.51 8.40 0.98
C GLN A 182 1.79 8.83 -0.32
N LEU A 183 0.52 8.45 -0.47
CA LEU A 183 -0.28 8.80 -1.64
C LEU A 183 -0.55 10.31 -1.73
N LYS A 184 -0.74 10.98 -0.59
CA LYS A 184 -0.86 12.44 -0.54
C LYS A 184 0.43 13.14 -0.98
N THR A 185 1.59 12.67 -0.52
CA THR A 185 2.90 13.18 -0.95
C THR A 185 3.11 12.96 -2.44
N ASN A 186 2.87 11.74 -2.93
CA ASN A 186 2.99 11.42 -4.36
C ASN A 186 2.07 12.30 -5.24
N ALA A 187 0.84 12.57 -4.78
CA ALA A 187 -0.07 13.48 -5.48
C ALA A 187 0.44 14.93 -5.47
N ALA A 188 1.03 15.40 -4.37
CA ALA A 188 1.63 16.73 -4.27
C ALA A 188 2.87 16.86 -5.18
N ASP A 189 3.74 15.86 -5.22
CA ASP A 189 4.93 15.82 -6.07
C ASP A 189 4.55 15.73 -7.55
N ALA A 190 3.57 14.90 -7.89
CA ALA A 190 3.03 14.81 -9.23
C ALA A 190 2.39 16.13 -9.67
N LYS A 191 1.69 16.83 -8.76
CA LYS A 191 1.14 18.17 -8.99
C LYS A 191 2.24 19.21 -9.22
N ALA A 192 3.28 19.20 -8.38
CA ALA A 192 4.41 20.13 -8.49
C ALA A 192 5.17 19.92 -9.81
N SER A 193 5.40 18.66 -10.17
CA SER A 193 6.01 18.27 -11.45
C SER A 193 5.16 18.70 -12.64
N ALA A 194 3.84 18.46 -12.59
CA ALA A 194 2.92 18.89 -13.64
C ALA A 194 2.86 20.42 -13.76
N ASN A 195 2.83 21.15 -12.64
CA ASN A 195 2.88 22.62 -12.64
C ASN A 195 4.18 23.13 -13.28
N LEU A 196 5.33 22.56 -12.94
CA LEU A 196 6.62 22.97 -13.50
C LEU A 196 6.67 22.75 -15.02
N LEU A 197 6.29 21.53 -15.46
CA LEU A 197 6.33 21.13 -16.86
C LEU A 197 5.26 21.82 -17.72
N CYS A 198 4.12 22.21 -17.14
CA CYS A 198 3.06 22.91 -17.85
C CYS A 198 3.17 24.44 -17.80
N ALA A 199 4.03 25.00 -16.93
CA ALA A 199 4.29 26.44 -16.86
C ALA A 199 5.56 26.86 -17.62
N LYS A 200 6.60 26.01 -17.64
CA LYS A 200 7.80 26.24 -18.45
C LYS A 200 7.60 25.60 -19.82
N GLY A 201 7.46 26.42 -20.85
CA GLY A 201 7.77 25.97 -22.20
C GLY A 201 9.29 25.92 -22.36
N PHE A 202 9.82 24.80 -22.84
CA PHE A 202 11.18 24.76 -23.36
C PHE A 202 11.29 25.68 -24.58
#